data_AF-A0A8T2MMW8-F1
#
_entry.id   AF-A0A8T2MMW8-F1
#
_cell.length_a   1.000
_cell.length_b   1.000
_cell.length_c   1.000
_cell.angle_alpha   90.00
_cell.angle_beta   90.00
_cell.angle_gamma   90.00
#
_symmetry.space_group_name_H-M   'P 1'
#
loop_
_entity.id
_entity.type
_entity.pdbx_description
1 polymer ?
#
loop_
_entity_poly.entity_id
_entity_poly.type
_entity_poly.pdbx_seq_one_letter_code
_entity_poly.pdbx_strand_id
1 'polypeptide(L)' 'MKIRLERKGYVPGERIKIVAEFENASSRTLVPKAKLIRKETCTAGGSKKHFSVAVARIEGKPVEPHSS' A
#
# COMPACT_ATOMS: atom_id res chain seq x y z
N MET A 1 13.55 1.33 -0.93
CA MET A 1 12.31 0.68 -0.44
C MET A 1 12.16 -0.70 -1.08
N LYS A 2 12.09 -1.76 -0.27
CA LYS A 2 11.83 -3.13 -0.73
C LYS A 2 10.58 -3.66 -0.03
N ILE A 3 9.70 -4.36 -0.74
CA ILE A 3 8.42 -4.87 -0.20
C ILE A 3 8.34 -6.38 -0.41
N ARG A 4 7.86 -7.11 0.60
CA ARG A 4 7.56 -8.53 0.53
C ARG A 4 6.18 -8.81 1.13
N LEU A 5 5.46 -9.72 0.49
CA LEU A 5 4.22 -10.31 0.96
C LEU A 5 4.42 -11.82 1.08
N GLU A 6 3.72 -12.46 2.01
CA GLU A 6 3.76 -13.91 2.15
C GLU A 6 3.12 -14.62 0.95
N ARG A 7 2.05 -14.03 0.40
CA ARG A 7 1.28 -14.55 -0.73
C ARG A 7 0.55 -13.43 -1.49
N LYS A 8 -0.08 -13.79 -2.61
CA LYS A 8 -0.84 -12.87 -3.46
C LYS A 8 -2.36 -12.98 -3.30
N GLY A 9 -2.87 -14.15 -2.91
CA GLY A 9 -4.31 -14.38 -2.69
C GLY A 9 -4.67 -14.30 -1.21
N TYR A 10 -5.79 -13.64 -0.91
CA TYR A 10 -6.33 -13.47 0.44
C TYR A 10 -7.87 -13.55 0.38
N VAL A 11 -8.49 -14.03 1.45
CA VAL A 11 -9.95 -14.04 1.61
C VAL A 11 -10.44 -12.85 2.43
N PRO A 12 -11.71 -12.43 2.28
CA PRO A 12 -12.28 -11.38 3.14
C PRO A 12 -12.15 -11.72 4.62
N GLY A 13 -11.73 -10.73 5.43
CA GLY A 13 -11.50 -10.88 6.87
C GLY A 13 -10.11 -11.39 7.26
N GLU A 14 -9.30 -11.82 6.30
CA GLU A 14 -7.93 -12.28 6.55
C GLU A 14 -6.96 -11.11 6.78
N ARG A 15 -5.94 -11.33 7.63
CA ARG A 15 -4.87 -10.36 7.87
C ARG A 15 -3.80 -10.47 6.79
N ILE A 16 -3.47 -9.33 6.19
CA ILE A 16 -2.39 -9.22 5.20
C ILE A 16 -1.13 -8.71 5.90
N LYS A 17 -0.08 -9.53 5.96
CA LYS A 17 1.22 -9.11 6.47
C LYS A 17 2.03 -8.45 5.36
N ILE A 18 2.38 -7.19 5.57
CA ILE A 18 3.24 -6.40 4.67
C ILE A 18 4.58 -6.22 5.36
N VAL A 19 5.65 -6.75 4.77
CA VAL A 19 7.02 -6.49 5.22
C VAL A 19 7.65 -5.51 4.26
N ALA A 20 8.18 -4.40 4.78
CA ALA A 20 8.81 -3.38 3.98
C ALA A 20 10.07 -2.84 4.66
N GLU A 21 11.13 -2.72 3.87
CA GLU A 21 12.41 -2.15 4.27
C GLU A 21 12.54 -0.75 3.64
N PHE A 22 12.86 0.25 4.45
CA PHE A 22 12.96 1.65 4.05
C PHE A 22 14.35 2.17 4.35
N GLU A 23 15.07 2.56 3.31
CA GLU A 23 16.31 3.30 3.43
C GLU A 23 16.01 4.78 3.16
N ASN A 24 16.37 5.63 4.10
CA ASN A 24 16.21 7.07 4.02
C ASN A 24 17.57 7.73 3.87
N ALA A 25 18.06 7.84 2.64
CA ALA A 25 19.28 8.61 2.36
C ALA A 25 19.06 10.14 2.34
N SER A 26 17.83 10.62 2.60
CA SER A 26 17.49 12.04 2.55
C SER A 26 17.77 12.75 3.87
N SER A 27 17.74 14.08 3.84
CA SER A 27 17.88 14.94 5.02
C SER A 27 16.58 15.14 5.79
N ARG A 28 15.47 14.52 5.37
CA ARG A 28 14.14 14.68 5.98
C ARG A 28 13.64 13.37 6.56
N THR A 29 12.92 13.43 7.67
CA THR A 29 12.22 12.27 8.24
C THR A 29 11.11 11.80 7.29
N LEU A 30 11.04 10.50 7.04
CA LEU A 30 10.03 9.87 6.20
C LEU A 30 8.99 9.12 7.05
N VAL A 31 7.72 9.13 6.64
CA VAL A 31 6.67 8.31 7.28
C VAL A 31 6.12 7.31 6.26
N PRO A 32 6.45 6.01 6.39
CA PRO A 32 5.91 4.96 5.55
C PRO A 32 4.39 4.85 5.64
N LYS A 33 3.71 4.70 4.50
CA LYS A 33 2.25 4.46 4.46
C LYS A 33 1.95 3.30 3.53
N ALA A 34 1.02 2.43 3.94
CA ALA A 34 0.51 1.36 3.09
C ALA A 34 -1.02 1.39 3.07
N LYS A 35 -1.60 1.08 1.90
CA LYS A 35 -3.05 1.10 1.69
C LYS A 35 -3.47 -0.09 0.84
N LEU A 36 -4.56 -0.75 1.22
CA LEU A 36 -5.24 -1.71 0.34
C LEU A 36 -6.23 -0.92 -0.53
N ILE A 37 -6.02 -0.93 -1.84
CA ILE A 37 -6.86 -0.19 -2.80
C ILE A 37 -7.66 -1.19 -3.62
N ARG A 38 -8.98 -1.05 -3.58
CA ARG A 38 -9.91 -1.73 -4.46
C ARG A 38 -10.07 -0.89 -5.72
N LYS A 39 -9.74 -1.49 -6.87
CA LYS A 39 -9.97 -0.89 -8.19
C LYS A 39 -11.09 -1.65 -8.88
N GLU A 40 -12.14 -0.94 -9.26
CA GLU A 40 -13.29 -1.52 -9.96
C GLU A 40 -13.41 -0.86 -11.33
N THR A 41 -13.76 -1.66 -12.34
CA THR A 41 -14.03 -1.15 -13.69
C THR A 41 -15.40 -1.65 -14.10
N CYS A 42 -16.33 -0.72 -14.32
CA CYS A 42 -17.68 -1.01 -14.78
C CYS A 42 -17.80 -0.63 -16.25
N THR A 43 -18.26 -1.56 -17.09
CA THR A 43 -18.53 -1.32 -18.50
C THR A 43 -20.01 -1.53 -18.78
N ALA A 44 -20.71 -0.50 -19.25
CA ALA A 44 -22.14 -0.56 -19.56
C ALA A 44 -22.47 0.39 -20.72
N GLY A 45 -23.25 -0.07 -21.70
CA GLY A 45 -23.70 0.76 -22.82
C GLY A 45 -22.58 1.46 -23.61
N GLY A 46 -21.46 0.77 -23.84
CA GLY A 46 -20.29 1.35 -24.53
C GLY A 46 -19.45 2.31 -23.67
N SER A 47 -19.89 2.64 -22.46
CA SER A 47 -19.15 3.46 -21.51
C SER A 47 -18.35 2.60 -20.54
N LYS A 48 -17.16 3.06 -20.17
CA LYS A 48 -16.31 2.44 -19.14
C LYS A 48 -16.03 3.44 -18.03
N LYS A 49 -16.29 3.05 -16.78
CA LYS A 49 -16.00 3.83 -15.57
C LYS A 49 -15.01 3.09 -14.69
N HIS A 50 -14.05 3.84 -14.13
CA HIS A 50 -13.05 3.32 -13.22
C HIS A 50 -13.24 3.92 -11.83
N PHE A 51 -13.22 3.08 -10.80
CA PHE A 51 -13.30 3.48 -9.39
C PHE A 51 -12.06 2.99 -8.66
N SER A 52 -11.56 3.79 -7.73
CA SER A 52 -10.41 3.45 -6.89
C SER A 52 -10.68 3.89 -5.47
N VAL A 53 -10.84 2.93 -4.56
CA VAL A 53 -11.20 3.17 -3.16
C VAL A 53 -10.19 2.47 -2.26
N ALA A 54 -9.56 3.20 -1.34
CA ALA A 54 -8.73 2.58 -0.31
C ALA A 54 -9.62 2.05 0.82
N VAL A 55 -9.57 0.73 1.02
CA VAL A 55 -10.42 -0.04 1.94
C VAL A 55 -9.72 -0.36 3.27
N ALA A 56 -8.39 -0.25 3.32
CA ALA A 56 -7.61 -0.29 4.55
C ALA A 56 -6.37 0.59 4.42
N ARG A 57 -5.89 1.14 5.54
CA ARG A 57 -4.71 2.01 5.60
C ARG A 57 -3.94 1.77 6.89
N ILE A 58 -2.62 1.88 6.81
CA ILE A 58 -1.72 1.89 7.96
C ILE A 58 -0.63 2.94 7.73
N GLU A 59 -0.12 3.48 8.84
CA GLU A 59 1.05 4.35 8.86
C GLU A 59 2.12 3.70 9.75
N GLY A 60 3.35 3.69 9.24
CA GLY A 60 4.52 3.18 9.94
C GLY A 60 5.11 4.24 10.87
N LYS A 61 6.16 3.85 11.59
CA LYS A 61 6.94 4.79 12.39
C LYS A 61 7.77 5.71 11.49
N PRO A 62 8.08 6.93 11.94
CA PRO A 62 9.04 7.79 11.27
C PRO A 62 10.39 7.07 11.05
N VAL A 63 11.00 7.31 9.90
CA VAL A 63 12.35 6.87 9.53
C VAL A 63 13.21 8.12 9.46
N GLU A 64 14.18 8.22 10.35
CA GLU A 64 14.99 9.42 10.49
C GLU A 64 15.87 9.68 9.26
N PRO A 65 16.32 10.92 9.05
CA PRO A 65 17.29 11.25 8.01
C PRO A 65 18.52 10.34 8.04
N HIS A 66 19.04 10.01 6.86
CA HIS A 66 20.26 9.22 6.69
C HIS A 66 20.27 7.87 7.45
N SER A 67 19.11 7.22 7.58
CA SER A 67 18.95 5.94 8.29
C SER A 67 18.49 4.79 7.38
N SER A 68 18.67 3.54 7.81
CA SER A 68 18.37 2.31 7.06
C SER A 68 17.46 1.37 7.84
#